data_AF-A0A7K0EFP1-F1
#
_entry.id   AF-A0A7K0EFP1-F1
#
_cell.length_a   1.000
_cell.length_b   1.000
_cell.length_c   1.000
_cell.angle_alpha   90.00
_cell.angle_beta   90.00
_cell.angle_gamma   90.00
#
_symmetry.space_group_name_H-M   'P 1'
#
loop_
_entity.id
_entity.type
_entity.pdbx_description
1 polymer ?
#
loop_
_entity_poly.entity_id
_entity_poly.type
_entity_poly.pdbx_seq_one_letter_code
_entity_poly.pdbx_strand_id
1 'polypeptide(L)'
;METTLFRPLIVPAKTAVLLVFVPDSIPQQARVNQVLERVGAELGESIRITRVDEVVHPEVVLSFRIQRLPSFVLLKHGMEIWRYSGLLDAQELIGLLTVQLQEVKE
;
A
#
# COMPACT_ATOMS: atom_id res chain seq x y z
N MET A 1 0.99 16.68 -39.74
CA MET A 1 2.13 15.90 -39.23
C MET A 1 2.02 15.87 -37.73
N GLU A 2 1.26 14.92 -37.19
CA GLU A 2 1.00 14.78 -35.77
C GLU A 2 1.90 13.67 -35.22
N THR A 3 3.07 14.05 -34.71
CA THR A 3 3.90 13.16 -33.89
C THR A 3 3.81 13.62 -32.44
N THR A 4 2.63 13.36 -31.90
CA THR A 4 2.36 12.80 -30.58
C THR A 4 3.58 12.33 -29.78
N LEU A 5 3.69 12.95 -28.60
CA LEU A 5 4.13 12.42 -27.29
C LEU A 5 5.62 12.38 -26.97
N PHE A 6 6.11 13.53 -26.48
CA PHE A 6 6.95 13.54 -25.30
C PHE A 6 6.22 12.83 -24.14
N ARG A 7 6.71 11.64 -23.77
CA ARG A 7 6.52 11.11 -22.43
C ARG A 7 7.91 10.85 -21.88
N PRO A 8 8.54 11.80 -21.16
CA PRO A 8 9.63 11.42 -20.31
C PRO A 8 9.02 10.44 -19.30
N LEU A 9 9.43 9.17 -19.37
CA LEU A 9 9.27 8.20 -18.28
C LEU A 9 10.09 8.73 -17.11
N ILE A 10 9.60 9.79 -16.49
CA ILE A 10 9.93 10.12 -15.12
C ILE A 10 9.22 9.02 -14.36
N VAL A 11 9.94 7.94 -14.10
CA VAL A 11 9.73 7.15 -12.89
C VAL A 11 10.38 8.00 -11.81
N PRO A 12 9.64 8.89 -11.10
CA PRO A 12 10.25 9.45 -9.93
C PRO A 12 10.43 8.28 -8.98
N ALA A 13 11.66 8.04 -8.54
CA ALA A 13 11.98 7.14 -7.44
C ALA A 13 11.41 7.70 -6.12
N LYS A 14 10.07 7.76 -6.04
CA LYS A 14 9.26 8.06 -4.86
C LYS A 14 8.57 6.77 -4.47
N THR A 15 9.35 5.75 -4.11
CA THR A 15 8.84 4.45 -3.68
C THR A 15 7.96 4.66 -2.45
N ALA A 16 6.65 4.65 -2.63
CA ALA A 16 5.72 4.63 -1.52
C ALA A 16 5.79 3.25 -0.85
N VAL A 17 5.69 3.18 0.46
CA VAL A 17 5.73 1.93 1.22
C VAL A 17 4.33 1.65 1.74
N LEU A 18 3.72 0.55 1.26
CA LEU A 18 2.45 0.08 1.78
C LEU A 18 2.73 -0.88 2.95
N LEU A 19 2.50 -0.41 4.16
CA LEU A 19 2.50 -1.23 5.36
C LEU A 19 1.16 -1.96 5.47
N VAL A 20 1.22 -3.28 5.63
CA VAL A 20 0.04 -4.13 5.72
C VAL A 20 0.08 -4.87 7.05
N PHE A 21 -0.79 -4.48 7.95
CA PHE A 21 -0.95 -5.09 9.25
C PHE A 21 -1.91 -6.28 9.11
N VAL A 22 -1.34 -7.47 9.14
CA VAL A 22 -2.06 -8.74 9.01
C VAL A 22 -2.53 -9.23 10.39
N PRO A 23 -3.77 -9.74 10.50
CA PRO A 23 -4.24 -10.35 11.75
C PRO A 23 -3.57 -11.71 11.98
N ASP A 24 -3.51 -12.18 13.23
CA ASP A 24 -3.03 -13.52 13.59
C ASP A 24 -3.89 -14.67 12.99
N SER A 25 -5.15 -14.38 12.66
CA SER A 25 -6.06 -15.38 12.08
C SER A 25 -5.67 -15.82 10.67
N ILE A 26 -5.28 -17.09 10.51
CA ILE A 26 -4.99 -17.78 9.23
C ILE A 26 -5.96 -17.47 8.08
N PRO A 27 -7.31 -17.57 8.23
CA PRO A 27 -8.22 -17.35 7.11
C PRO A 27 -8.22 -15.90 6.60
N GLN A 28 -7.95 -14.93 7.49
CA GLN A 28 -7.83 -13.53 7.10
C GLN A 28 -6.46 -13.25 6.46
N GLN A 29 -5.38 -13.86 6.96
CA GLN A 29 -4.06 -13.75 6.34
C GLN A 29 -4.07 -14.25 4.90
N ALA A 30 -4.75 -15.37 4.62
CA ALA A 30 -4.87 -15.90 3.26
C ALA A 30 -5.57 -14.90 2.31
N ARG A 31 -6.64 -14.24 2.78
CA ARG A 31 -7.32 -13.19 2.00
C ARG A 31 -6.42 -11.98 1.75
N VAL A 32 -5.73 -11.51 2.79
CA VAL A 32 -4.82 -10.37 2.65
C VAL A 32 -3.69 -10.72 1.68
N ASN A 33 -3.06 -11.90 1.80
CA ASN A 33 -2.01 -12.32 0.87
C ASN A 33 -2.50 -12.32 -0.59
N GLN A 34 -3.68 -12.87 -0.88
CA GLN A 34 -4.26 -12.84 -2.23
C GLN A 34 -4.47 -11.42 -2.75
N VAL A 35 -4.87 -10.50 -1.87
CA VAL A 35 -4.98 -9.08 -2.20
C VAL A 35 -3.62 -8.47 -2.51
N LEU A 36 -2.62 -8.73 -1.67
CA LEU A 36 -1.26 -8.20 -1.84
C LEU A 36 -0.57 -8.74 -3.08
N GLU A 37 -0.80 -10.00 -3.47
CA GLU A 37 -0.27 -10.55 -4.72
C GLU A 37 -0.78 -9.77 -5.93
N ARG A 38 -2.08 -9.48 -5.99
CA ARG A 38 -2.66 -8.67 -7.08
C ARG A 38 -2.16 -7.23 -7.06
N VAL A 39 -2.09 -6.61 -5.88
CA VAL A 39 -1.59 -5.24 -5.73
C VAL A 39 -0.11 -5.17 -6.11
N GLY A 40 0.68 -6.18 -5.76
CA GLY A 40 2.09 -6.29 -6.13
C GLY A 40 2.28 -6.53 -7.63
N ALA A 41 1.40 -7.30 -8.27
CA ALA A 41 1.44 -7.51 -9.71
C ALA A 41 1.16 -6.21 -10.49
N GLU A 42 0.22 -5.39 -10.05
CA GLU A 42 -0.17 -4.15 -10.73
C GLU A 42 0.68 -2.93 -10.33
N LEU A 43 0.99 -2.79 -9.03
CA LEU A 43 1.62 -1.60 -8.45
C LEU A 43 3.02 -1.86 -7.86
N GLY A 44 3.51 -3.10 -7.85
CA GLY A 44 4.77 -3.46 -7.18
C GLY A 44 6.02 -2.78 -7.73
N GLU A 45 5.99 -2.28 -8.97
CA GLU A 45 7.07 -1.44 -9.51
C GLU A 45 7.05 -0.01 -8.96
N SER A 46 5.88 0.47 -8.50
CA SER A 46 5.68 1.83 -8.00
C SER A 46 5.65 1.92 -6.46
N ILE A 47 5.23 0.84 -5.78
CA ILE A 47 5.13 0.78 -4.32
C ILE A 47 5.84 -0.43 -3.75
N ARG A 48 6.37 -0.28 -2.53
CA ARG A 48 6.96 -1.37 -1.76
C ARG A 48 5.96 -1.89 -0.75
N ILE A 49 5.48 -3.10 -0.95
CA ILE A 49 4.56 -3.77 -0.02
C ILE A 49 5.39 -4.39 1.11
N THR A 50 5.09 -4.01 2.34
CA THR A 50 5.73 -4.52 3.56
C THR A 50 4.65 -5.02 4.51
N ARG A 51 4.67 -6.32 4.79
CA ARG A 51 3.79 -6.90 5.81
C ARG A 51 4.38 -6.59 7.18
N VAL A 52 3.54 -6.10 8.08
CA VAL A 52 3.90 -5.80 9.45
C VAL A 52 3.14 -6.76 10.35
N ASP A 53 3.88 -7.71 10.88
CA ASP A 53 3.40 -8.62 11.90
C ASP A 53 3.50 -7.94 13.26
N GLU A 54 2.39 -7.87 14.00
CA GLU A 54 2.38 -7.32 15.36
C GLU A 54 3.30 -8.08 16.31
N VAL A 55 3.52 -9.37 16.02
CA VAL A 55 4.41 -10.26 16.76
C VAL A 55 5.88 -9.90 16.55
N VAL A 56 6.24 -9.46 15.33
CA VAL A 56 7.64 -9.16 14.96
C VAL A 56 7.99 -7.69 15.23
N HIS A 57 7.03 -6.78 14.99
CA HIS A 57 7.24 -5.33 15.10
C HIS A 57 6.14 -4.64 15.91
N PRO A 58 6.00 -4.95 17.22
CA PRO A 58 4.96 -4.37 18.07
C PRO A 58 5.10 -2.85 18.22
N GLU A 59 6.33 -2.33 18.18
CA GLU A 59 6.61 -0.89 18.23
C GLU A 59 5.98 -0.11 17.06
N VAL A 60 5.92 -0.71 15.87
CA VAL A 60 5.33 -0.10 14.68
C VAL A 60 3.81 -0.06 14.86
N VAL A 61 3.20 -1.18 15.26
CA VAL A 61 1.75 -1.26 15.50
C VAL A 61 1.30 -0.24 16.56
N LEU A 62 2.07 -0.11 17.65
CA LEU A 62 1.83 0.85 18.71
C LEU A 62 1.99 2.29 18.23
N SER A 63 3.03 2.57 17.43
CA SER A 63 3.26 3.91 16.86
C SER A 63 2.13 4.33 15.92
N PHE A 64 1.61 3.39 15.11
CA PHE A 64 0.47 3.64 14.23
C PHE A 64 -0.90 3.55 14.93
N ARG A 65 -0.93 3.17 16.21
CA ARG A 65 -2.16 2.97 17.01
C ARG A 65 -3.21 2.12 16.29
N ILE A 66 -2.77 1.02 15.67
CA ILE A 66 -3.66 0.13 14.94
C ILE A 66 -4.56 -0.59 15.95
N GLN A 67 -5.86 -0.30 15.91
CA GLN A 67 -6.86 -0.89 16.81
C GLN A 67 -7.68 -2.01 16.13
N ARG A 68 -7.67 -2.06 14.80
CA ARG A 68 -8.42 -3.06 14.02
C ARG A 68 -7.52 -3.65 12.94
N LEU A 69 -7.55 -4.97 12.84
CA LEU A 69 -6.86 -5.73 11.80
C LEU A 69 -7.91 -6.41 10.90
N PRO A 70 -7.63 -6.54 9.58
CA PRO A 70 -6.45 -6.03 8.87
C PRO A 70 -6.44 -4.50 8.75
N SER A 71 -5.25 -3.90 8.68
CA SER A 71 -5.07 -2.48 8.40
C SER A 71 -4.02 -2.25 7.31
N PHE A 72 -4.24 -1.24 6.48
CA PHE A 72 -3.39 -0.86 5.36
C PHE A 72 -2.97 0.59 5.56
N VAL A 73 -1.67 0.86 5.52
CA VAL A 73 -1.11 2.20 5.72
C VAL A 73 -0.12 2.49 4.60
N LEU A 74 -0.38 3.54 3.82
CA LEU A 74 0.53 3.98 2.77
C LEU A 74 1.43 5.10 3.32
N LEU A 75 2.72 4.84 3.26
CA LEU A 75 3.77 5.78 3.58
C LEU A 75 4.40 6.31 2.30
N LYS A 76 4.70 7.60 2.23
CA LYS A 76 5.47 8.19 1.14
C LYS A 76 6.48 9.15 1.73
N HIS A 77 7.76 9.01 1.39
CA HIS A 77 8.86 9.78 2.02
C HIS A 77 8.90 9.70 3.56
N GLY A 78 8.47 8.58 4.13
CA GLY A 78 8.42 8.39 5.59
C GLY A 78 7.22 9.05 6.28
N MET A 79 6.27 9.64 5.53
CA MET A 79 5.04 10.22 6.06
C MET A 79 3.84 9.35 5.71
N GLU A 80 2.93 9.14 6.68
CA GLU A 80 1.62 8.52 6.44
C GLU A 80 0.78 9.45 5.58
N ILE A 81 0.48 9.02 4.36
CA ILE A 81 -0.39 9.76 3.43
C ILE A 81 -1.79 9.16 3.37
N TRP A 82 -1.93 7.88 3.70
CA TRP A 82 -3.22 7.20 3.65
C TRP A 82 -3.26 6.03 4.62
N ARG A 83 -4.44 5.78 5.18
CA ARG A 83 -4.68 4.65 6.07
C ARG A 83 -6.10 4.13 5.93
N TYR A 84 -6.24 2.82 6.03
CA TYR A 84 -7.53 2.14 6.04
C TYR A 84 -7.51 0.97 7.01
N SER A 85 -8.54 0.88 7.84
CA SER A 85 -8.71 -0.20 8.79
C SER A 85 -9.94 -1.02 8.43
N GLY A 86 -9.72 -2.25 8.01
CA GLY A 86 -10.75 -3.17 7.54
C GLY A 86 -10.28 -4.02 6.37
N LEU A 87 -11.07 -5.02 6.03
CA LEU A 87 -10.82 -5.89 4.89
C LEU A 87 -11.20 -5.14 3.60
N LEU A 88 -10.28 -5.08 2.64
CA LEU A 88 -10.49 -4.50 1.30
C LEU A 88 -10.25 -5.57 0.24
N ASP A 89 -10.99 -5.46 -0.86
CA ASP A 89 -10.69 -6.20 -2.08
C ASP A 89 -9.48 -5.61 -2.81
N ALA A 90 -8.82 -6.44 -3.61
CA ALA A 90 -7.62 -6.02 -4.33
C ALA A 90 -7.87 -4.86 -5.29
N GLN A 91 -9.00 -4.89 -6.00
CA GLN A 91 -9.37 -3.83 -6.96
C GLN A 91 -9.59 -2.49 -6.26
N GLU A 92 -10.33 -2.50 -5.14
CA GLU A 92 -10.55 -1.32 -4.31
C GLU A 92 -9.22 -0.76 -3.79
N LEU A 93 -8.36 -1.62 -3.24
CA LEU A 93 -7.06 -1.22 -2.73
C LEU A 93 -6.18 -0.64 -3.85
N ILE A 94 -6.10 -1.28 -5.01
CA ILE A 94 -5.35 -0.76 -6.17
C ILE A 94 -5.88 0.61 -6.60
N GLY A 95 -7.20 0.78 -6.69
CA GLY A 95 -7.82 2.06 -7.06
C GLY A 95 -7.46 3.17 -6.06
N LEU A 96 -7.60 2.89 -4.76
CA LEU A 96 -7.28 3.83 -3.69
C LEU A 96 -5.79 4.20 -3.70
N LEU A 97 -4.90 3.21 -3.78
CA LEU A 97 -3.46 3.44 -3.83
C LEU A 97 -3.07 4.25 -5.07
N THR A 98 -3.66 3.95 -6.22
CA THR A 98 -3.42 4.70 -7.46
C THR A 98 -3.77 6.17 -7.30
N VAL A 99 -4.95 6.47 -6.72
CA VAL A 99 -5.37 7.84 -6.43
C VAL A 99 -4.37 8.51 -5.49
N GLN A 100 -4.02 7.87 -4.37
CA GLN A 100 -3.07 8.43 -3.40
C GLN A 100 -1.67 8.67 -3.99
N LEU A 101 -1.22 7.82 -4.92
CA LEU A 101 0.05 8.02 -5.61
C LEU A 101 0.03 9.25 -6.53
N GLN A 102 -1.13 9.57 -7.11
CA GLN A 102 -1.34 10.74 -7.98
C GLN A 102 -1.58 12.04 -7.20
N GLU A 103 -2.31 12.00 -6.07
CA GLU A 103 -2.73 13.19 -5.31
C GLU A 103 -1.59 13.90 -4.55
N VAL A 104 -0.48 13.22 -4.24
CA VAL A 104 0.67 13.87 -3.54
C VAL A 104 1.56 14.66 -4.51
N LYS A 105 0.94 15.40 -5.42
CA LYS A 105 1.52 16.40 -6.31
C LYS A 105 0.94 17.78 -5.97
N GLU A 106 1.17 18.26 -4.76
CA GLU A 106 1.06 19.69 -4.43
C GLU A 106 2.27 20.12 -3.60
#